data_AF-A0A9P8QC68-F1
#
_entry.id   AF-A0A9P8QC68-F1
#
_cell.length_a   1.000
_cell.length_b   1.000
_cell.length_c   1.000
_cell.angle_alpha   90.00
_cell.angle_beta   90.00
_cell.angle_gamma   90.00
#
_symmetry.space_group_name_H-M   'P 1'
#
loop_
_entity.id
_entity.type
_entity.pdbx_description
1 polymer ?
#
loop_
_entity_poly.entity_id
_entity_poly.type
_entity_poly.pdbx_seq_one_letter_code
_entity_poly.pdbx_strand_id
1 'polypeptide(L)'
;KDQDNYTKLFEQKVPFEINTDPASESSILDPTEVPYDRTLPDKETARYWLIRFQPLFANRHRKMAVAICNRSGVETELMYAGSSSIYQFNGELYEDGVDLDVLGSLGQGVEGVLVRDVEL
;
A
#
# COMPACT_ATOMS: atom_id res chain seq x y z
N LYS A 1 -10.17 -12.93 -14.02
CA LYS A 1 -9.22 -13.60 -13.10
C LYS A 1 -9.80 -14.98 -12.78
N ASP A 2 -9.09 -16.07 -13.02
CA ASP A 2 -9.58 -17.44 -12.89
C ASP A 2 -9.55 -17.89 -11.41
N GLN A 3 -10.71 -18.05 -10.78
CA GLN A 3 -10.87 -18.18 -9.32
C GLN A 3 -10.09 -19.37 -8.75
N ASP A 4 -10.16 -20.51 -9.41
CA ASP A 4 -9.53 -21.75 -8.96
C ASP A 4 -8.02 -21.63 -8.85
N ASN A 5 -7.41 -20.81 -9.71
CA ASN A 5 -5.97 -20.57 -9.69
C ASN A 5 -5.55 -19.71 -8.49
N TYR A 6 -6.36 -18.71 -8.12
CA TYR A 6 -6.05 -17.86 -6.97
C TYR A 6 -6.34 -18.56 -5.65
N THR A 7 -7.42 -19.34 -5.54
CA THR A 7 -7.69 -20.12 -4.33
C THR A 7 -6.51 -21.04 -4.00
N LYS A 8 -5.99 -21.78 -5.00
CA LYS A 8 -4.79 -22.62 -4.84
C LYS A 8 -3.55 -21.81 -4.48
N LEU A 9 -3.39 -20.62 -5.07
CA LEU A 9 -2.26 -19.74 -4.76
C LEU A 9 -2.29 -19.28 -3.30
N PHE A 10 -3.46 -19.00 -2.74
CA PHE A 10 -3.63 -18.59 -1.33
C PHE A 10 -3.58 -19.74 -0.34
N GLU A 11 -3.81 -20.98 -0.76
CA GLU A 11 -3.55 -22.19 0.04
C GLU A 11 -2.06 -22.40 0.33
N GLN A 12 -1.17 -21.88 -0.54
CA GLN A 12 0.26 -21.92 -0.31
C GLN A 12 0.63 -21.06 0.91
N LYS A 13 1.25 -21.69 1.91
CA LYS A 13 1.80 -20.99 3.08
C LYS A 13 3.03 -20.19 2.67
N VAL A 14 2.92 -18.87 2.81
CA VAL A 14 4.03 -17.92 2.74
C VAL A 14 4.36 -17.46 4.15
N PRO A 15 5.62 -17.07 4.42
CA PRO A 15 6.00 -16.59 5.74
C PRO A 15 5.23 -15.31 6.07
N PHE A 16 4.98 -15.10 7.37
CA PHE A 16 4.40 -13.87 7.87
C PHE A 16 5.34 -12.69 7.56
N GLU A 17 4.79 -11.64 6.96
CA GLU A 17 5.57 -10.48 6.55
C GLU A 17 5.79 -9.54 7.74
N ILE A 18 7.05 -9.23 8.04
CA ILE A 18 7.43 -8.24 9.06
C ILE A 18 8.21 -7.14 8.37
N ASN A 19 7.54 -6.01 8.13
CA ASN A 19 8.15 -4.87 7.49
C ASN A 19 8.47 -3.80 8.54
N THR A 20 9.76 -3.66 8.86
CA THR A 20 10.28 -2.67 9.84
C THR A 20 11.29 -1.70 9.23
N ASP A 21 11.85 -2.01 8.07
CA ASP A 21 12.92 -1.24 7.45
C ASP A 21 12.37 -0.08 6.60
N PRO A 22 12.88 1.16 6.75
CA PRO A 22 12.41 2.32 6.00
C PRO A 22 12.94 2.38 4.54
N ALA A 23 13.71 1.38 4.11
CA ALA A 23 14.65 1.53 2.99
C ALA A 23 14.06 1.31 1.57
N SER A 24 12.78 0.95 1.39
CA SER A 24 12.34 0.36 0.10
C SER A 24 10.98 0.78 -0.46
N GLU A 25 10.50 2.01 -0.28
CA GLU A 25 9.04 2.24 -0.38
C GLU A 25 8.56 3.36 -1.30
N SER A 26 9.22 3.58 -2.44
CA SER A 26 8.62 4.30 -3.58
C SER A 26 7.97 3.39 -4.64
N SER A 27 8.02 2.07 -4.42
CA SER A 27 7.53 1.04 -5.37
C SER A 27 6.10 1.26 -5.86
N ILE A 28 5.20 1.74 -4.99
CA ILE A 28 3.79 1.93 -5.34
C ILE A 28 3.56 3.07 -6.35
N LEU A 29 4.46 4.05 -6.40
CA LEU A 29 4.33 5.20 -7.31
C LEU A 29 4.81 4.87 -8.73
N ASP A 30 5.64 3.84 -8.91
CA ASP A 30 6.17 3.44 -10.21
C ASP A 30 5.09 2.83 -11.12
N PRO A 31 4.67 3.51 -12.22
CA PRO A 31 3.55 3.13 -13.06
C PRO A 31 3.70 1.77 -13.77
N THR A 32 4.88 1.16 -13.74
CA THR A 32 5.15 -0.13 -14.37
C THR A 32 4.22 -1.22 -13.86
N GLU A 33 3.44 -1.79 -14.78
CA GLU A 33 2.62 -2.97 -14.54
C GLU A 33 3.50 -4.18 -14.28
N VAL A 34 3.22 -4.86 -13.17
CA VAL A 34 3.90 -6.09 -12.78
C VAL A 34 2.89 -7.23 -12.71
N PRO A 35 3.28 -8.47 -13.07
CA PRO A 35 2.45 -9.64 -12.82
C PRO A 35 2.04 -9.73 -11.35
N TYR A 36 0.90 -10.36 -11.09
CA TYR A 36 0.41 -10.54 -9.73
C TYR A 36 1.42 -11.31 -8.88
N ASP A 37 1.86 -10.68 -7.79
CA ASP A 37 2.74 -11.27 -6.78
C ASP A 37 2.17 -10.95 -5.40
N ARG A 38 1.93 -11.99 -4.58
CA ARG A 38 1.37 -11.87 -3.24
C ARG A 38 2.24 -11.02 -2.31
N THR A 39 3.55 -11.07 -2.50
CA THR A 39 4.55 -10.42 -1.63
C THR A 39 4.73 -8.94 -1.95
N LEU A 40 4.26 -8.50 -3.12
CA LEU A 40 4.32 -7.10 -3.54
C LEU A 40 2.97 -6.40 -3.32
N PRO A 41 2.99 -5.10 -3.00
CA PRO A 41 1.76 -4.32 -2.92
C PRO A 41 1.08 -4.20 -4.28
N ASP A 42 -0.24 -4.12 -4.28
CA ASP A 42 -1.03 -3.77 -5.45
C ASP A 42 -0.94 -2.27 -5.71
N LYS A 43 -0.07 -1.92 -6.67
CA LYS A 43 0.23 -0.53 -7.00
C LYS A 43 -1.00 0.23 -7.51
N GLU A 44 -1.94 -0.43 -8.21
CA GLU A 44 -3.13 0.23 -8.74
C GLU A 44 -4.07 0.67 -7.61
N THR A 45 -4.34 -0.23 -6.67
CA THR A 45 -5.15 0.07 -5.48
C THR A 45 -4.50 1.14 -4.62
N ALA A 46 -3.18 1.07 -4.39
CA ALA A 46 -2.47 2.06 -3.59
C ALA A 46 -2.55 3.48 -4.20
N ARG A 47 -2.35 3.61 -5.52
CA ARG A 47 -2.53 4.88 -6.24
C ARG A 47 -3.96 5.37 -6.22
N TYR A 48 -4.91 4.45 -6.39
CA TYR A 48 -6.33 4.79 -6.29
C TYR A 48 -6.63 5.43 -4.94
N TRP A 49 -6.13 4.87 -3.83
CA TRP A 49 -6.27 5.48 -2.51
C TRP A 49 -5.62 6.86 -2.43
N LEU A 50 -4.38 7.02 -2.92
CA LEU A 50 -3.70 8.33 -2.94
C LEU A 50 -4.52 9.39 -3.67
N ILE A 51 -5.06 9.09 -4.86
CA ILE A 51 -5.92 10.02 -5.62
C ILE A 51 -7.16 10.44 -4.80
N ARG A 52 -7.69 9.56 -3.95
CA ARG A 52 -8.84 9.90 -3.08
C ARG A 52 -8.47 10.84 -1.92
N PHE A 53 -7.19 10.98 -1.61
CA PHE A 53 -6.66 11.98 -0.67
C PHE A 53 -6.34 13.33 -1.32
N GLN A 54 -6.84 13.59 -2.54
CA GLN A 54 -6.66 14.86 -3.26
C GLN A 54 -6.81 16.14 -2.41
N PRO A 55 -7.75 16.25 -1.43
CA PRO A 55 -7.85 17.43 -0.59
C PRO A 55 -6.57 17.77 0.21
N LEU A 56 -5.77 16.76 0.56
CA LEU A 56 -4.49 16.91 1.25
C LEU A 56 -3.38 17.39 0.30
N PHE A 57 -3.53 17.18 -1.00
CA PHE A 57 -2.58 17.67 -2.01
C PHE A 57 -2.91 19.08 -2.50
N ALA A 58 -4.16 19.51 -2.36
CA ALA A 58 -4.63 20.81 -2.88
C ALA A 58 -4.51 21.98 -1.90
N ASN A 59 -4.34 21.72 -0.61
CA ASN A 59 -4.33 22.75 0.42
C ASN A 59 -3.15 22.56 1.36
N ARG A 60 -2.56 23.67 1.81
CA ARG A 60 -1.60 23.59 2.91
C ARG A 60 -2.26 23.07 4.17
N HIS A 61 -1.57 22.19 4.88
CA HIS A 61 -2.05 21.64 6.14
C HIS A 61 -0.87 21.33 7.07
N ARG A 62 -1.15 20.96 8.32
CA ARG A 62 -0.10 20.45 9.22
C ARG A 62 0.27 19.03 8.80
N LYS A 63 1.52 18.63 9.03
CA LYS A 63 1.98 17.27 8.77
C LYS A 63 1.01 16.24 9.37
N MET A 64 0.68 15.21 8.58
CA MET A 64 -0.31 14.19 8.93
C MET A 64 0.14 12.83 8.44
N ALA A 65 -0.04 11.81 9.27
CA ALA A 65 0.11 10.41 8.87
C ALA A 65 -1.25 9.79 8.57
N VAL A 66 -1.30 8.99 7.51
CA VAL A 66 -2.44 8.15 7.14
C VAL A 66 -1.98 6.71 7.13
N ALA A 67 -2.60 5.88 7.98
CA ALA A 67 -2.39 4.44 8.01
C ALA A 67 -3.62 3.74 7.40
N ILE A 68 -3.39 2.93 6.38
CA ILE A 68 -4.40 2.09 5.74
C ILE A 68 -4.16 0.65 6.16
N CYS A 69 -5.13 0.08 6.89
CA CYS A 69 -5.10 -1.31 7.33
C CYS A 69 -6.14 -2.10 6.53
N ASN A 70 -5.71 -2.68 5.42
CA ASN A 70 -6.56 -3.46 4.53
C ASN A 70 -6.27 -4.95 4.65
N ARG A 71 -7.34 -5.75 4.62
CA ARG A 71 -7.27 -7.22 4.72
C ARG A 71 -6.58 -7.81 3.48
N SER A 72 -5.86 -8.91 3.65
CA SER A 72 -5.36 -9.78 2.58
C SER A 72 -6.16 -11.09 2.52
N GLY A 73 -6.11 -11.81 1.39
CA GLY A 73 -6.72 -13.13 1.25
C GLY A 73 -7.90 -13.18 0.30
N VAL A 74 -8.60 -14.31 0.33
CA VAL A 74 -9.77 -14.60 -0.51
C VAL A 74 -10.89 -15.13 0.37
N GLU A 75 -12.11 -14.63 0.16
CA GLU A 75 -13.33 -15.16 0.77
C GLU A 75 -14.34 -15.46 -0.34
N THR A 76 -14.64 -16.75 -0.55
CA THR A 76 -15.54 -17.22 -1.61
C THR A 76 -15.09 -16.73 -3.00
N GLU A 77 -15.80 -15.75 -3.60
CA GLU A 77 -15.48 -15.16 -4.92
C GLU A 77 -14.77 -13.81 -4.82
N LEU A 78 -14.53 -13.31 -3.60
CA LEU A 78 -13.94 -11.99 -3.36
C LEU A 78 -12.48 -12.10 -2.96
N MET A 79 -11.63 -11.31 -3.63
CA MET A 79 -10.22 -11.17 -3.30
C MET A 79 -9.98 -9.79 -2.69
N TYR A 80 -9.31 -9.76 -1.53
CA TYR A 80 -8.90 -8.51 -0.93
C TYR A 80 -7.56 -8.04 -1.51
N ALA A 81 -7.41 -6.73 -1.67
CA ALA A 81 -6.23 -6.13 -2.29
C ALA A 81 -5.00 -6.07 -1.37
N GLY A 82 -5.13 -6.44 -0.08
CA GLY A 82 -4.03 -6.31 0.90
C GLY A 82 -3.43 -4.91 0.86
N SER A 83 -2.11 -4.80 0.72
CA SER A 83 -1.45 -3.52 0.43
C SER A 83 -1.59 -2.50 1.56
N SER A 84 -1.75 -2.97 2.80
CA SER A 84 -1.76 -2.08 3.97
C SER A 84 -0.54 -1.17 3.96
N SER A 85 -0.73 0.13 4.14
CA SER A 85 0.30 1.13 3.87
C SER A 85 0.27 2.29 4.85
N ILE A 86 1.41 2.95 5.05
CA ILE A 86 1.53 4.18 5.84
C ILE A 86 2.05 5.29 4.93
N TYR A 87 1.36 6.43 4.93
CA TYR A 87 1.67 7.63 4.17
C TYR A 87 1.87 8.81 5.11
N GLN A 88 2.81 9.69 4.80
CA GLN A 88 2.96 10.96 5.49
C GLN A 88 2.79 12.11 4.49
N PHE A 89 1.81 12.95 4.77
CA PHE A 89 1.54 14.17 4.03
C PHE A 89 2.17 15.31 4.81
N ASN A 90 3.19 15.94 4.24
CA ASN A 90 4.00 16.95 4.92
C ASN A 90 3.33 18.33 4.94
N GLY A 91 2.43 18.60 3.99
CA GLY A 91 1.49 19.72 4.02
C GLY A 91 1.93 20.98 3.28
N GLU A 92 3.06 20.94 2.56
CA GLU A 92 3.46 21.98 1.62
C GLU A 92 2.83 21.78 0.24
N LEU A 93 2.76 22.88 -0.52
CA LEU A 93 2.28 22.87 -1.90
C LEU A 93 3.46 23.05 -2.84
N TYR A 94 3.55 22.16 -3.84
CA TYR A 94 4.53 22.25 -4.92
C TYR A 94 3.80 22.54 -6.24
N GLU A 95 4.43 23.32 -7.13
CA GLU A 95 3.89 23.58 -8.47
C GLU A 95 3.85 22.29 -9.30
N ASP A 96 4.91 21.48 -9.21
CA ASP A 96 5.06 20.20 -9.90
C ASP A 96 5.35 19.08 -8.89
N GLY A 97 4.31 18.57 -8.25
CA GLY A 97 4.44 17.39 -7.40
C GLY A 97 3.51 17.35 -6.21
N VAL A 98 3.81 16.42 -5.32
CA VAL A 98 3.02 16.13 -4.13
C VAL A 98 3.95 15.97 -2.95
N ASP A 99 3.64 16.65 -1.83
CA ASP A 99 4.40 16.57 -0.59
C ASP A 99 4.04 15.32 0.23
N LEU A 100 4.43 14.16 -0.30
CA LEU A 100 4.05 12.84 0.18
C LEU A 100 5.27 11.94 0.36
N ASP A 101 5.45 11.42 1.56
CA ASP A 101 6.34 10.30 1.84
C ASP A 101 5.52 9.01 1.94
N VAL A 102 5.90 8.01 1.16
CA VAL A 102 5.39 6.64 1.33
C VAL A 102 6.32 5.96 2.32
N LEU A 103 5.82 5.76 3.53
CA LEU A 103 6.60 5.26 4.64
C LEU A 103 6.60 3.75 4.74
N GLY A 104 5.71 3.05 4.03
CA GLY A 104 5.33 1.68 4.38
C GLY A 104 4.32 1.05 3.43
N SER A 105 4.58 -0.16 2.92
CA SER A 105 3.54 -1.02 2.31
C SER A 105 3.79 -2.50 2.56
N LEU A 106 2.73 -3.26 2.87
CA LEU A 106 2.72 -4.72 2.88
C LEU A 106 2.32 -5.30 1.52
N GLY A 107 2.55 -6.61 1.33
CA GLY A 107 2.09 -7.34 0.16
C GLY A 107 0.57 -7.37 -0.01
N GLN A 108 0.12 -7.63 -1.24
CA GLN A 108 -1.31 -7.74 -1.56
C GLN A 108 -1.94 -9.08 -1.13
N GLY A 109 -1.14 -10.09 -0.76
CA GLY A 109 -1.63 -11.45 -0.51
C GLY A 109 -0.98 -12.20 0.65
N VAL A 110 -0.24 -11.51 1.51
CA VAL A 110 0.48 -12.10 2.67
C VAL A 110 0.00 -11.43 3.95
N GLU A 111 -0.23 -12.22 5.00
CA GLU A 111 -0.48 -11.67 6.34
C GLU A 111 0.81 -11.09 6.91
N GLY A 112 0.72 -9.93 7.56
CA GLY A 112 1.90 -9.26 8.05
C GLY A 112 1.65 -8.11 9.01
N VAL A 113 2.74 -7.51 9.45
CA VAL A 113 2.77 -6.29 10.26
C VAL A 113 3.74 -5.29 9.66
N LEU A 114 3.28 -4.04 9.57
CA LEU A 114 4.06 -2.89 9.15
C LEU A 114 4.25 -1.98 10.35
N VAL A 115 5.51 -1.70 10.71
CA VAL A 115 5.86 -0.85 11.85
C VAL A 115 6.76 0.29 11.38
N ARG A 116 6.38 1.52 11.70
CA ARG A 116 7.15 2.73 11.41
C ARG A 116 7.09 3.69 12.57
N ASP A 117 8.23 4.31 12.87
CA ASP A 117 8.29 5.50 13.71
C ASP A 117 8.01 6.71 12.83
N VAL A 118 7.01 7.51 13.21
CA VAL A 118 6.52 8.64 12.40
C VAL A 118 6.51 9.92 13.23
N GLU A 119 7.17 10.96 12.72
CA GLU A 119 7.26 12.27 13.36
C GLU A 119 6.29 13.27 12.70
N LEU A 120 5.32 13.78 13.47
CA LEU A 120 4.28 14.72 13.03
C LEU A 120 4.52 16.16 13.48
#